data_AF-A0A4Y2PDH8-F1
#
_entry.id   AF-A0A4Y2PDH8-F1
#
_cell.length_a   1.000
_cell.length_b   1.000
_cell.length_c   1.000
_cell.angle_alpha   90.00
_cell.angle_beta   90.00
_cell.angle_gamma   90.00
#
_symmetry.space_group_name_H-M   'P 1'
#
loop_
_entity.id
_entity.type
_entity.pdbx_description
1 polymer ?
#
loop_
_entity_poly.entity_id
_entity_poly.type
_entity_poly.pdbx_seq_one_letter_code
_entity_poly.pdbx_strand_id
1 'polypeptide(L)' 'IVWATSWRIGCGEAVYKESGLNKYLLVCNYGPGGNIDGGEMYKEGKPCSGCPSGTCCNECKKSGVT' A
#
# COMPACT_ATOMS: atom_id res chain seq x y z
N ILE A 1 -2.91 -4.90 -3.39
CA ILE A 1 -2.98 -4.55 -1.95
C ILE A 1 -3.98 -3.43 -1.80
N VAL A 2 -4.93 -3.53 -0.86
CA VAL A 2 -6.09 -2.62 -0.76
C VAL A 2 -6.45 -2.24 0.68
N TRP A 3 -5.56 -2.48 1.65
CA TRP A 3 -5.82 -2.13 3.05
C TRP A 3 -5.70 -0.62 3.23
N ALA A 4 -6.80 0.07 3.58
CA ALA A 4 -6.91 1.53 3.53
C ALA A 4 -5.91 2.26 4.43
N THR A 5 -5.53 1.64 5.55
CA THR A 5 -4.56 2.23 6.47
C THR A 5 -3.11 1.93 6.08
N SER A 6 -2.83 1.08 5.09
CA SER A 6 -1.48 0.78 4.59
C SER A 6 -1.09 1.77 3.49
N TRP A 7 -0.35 2.82 3.84
CA TRP A 7 -0.04 3.93 2.93
C TRP A 7 1.45 4.07 2.58
N ARG A 8 2.31 3.26 3.19
CA ARG A 8 3.74 3.13 2.83
C ARG A 8 4.00 1.76 2.23
N ILE A 9 4.84 1.73 1.22
CA ILE A 9 5.33 0.50 0.57
C ILE A 9 6.84 0.59 0.38
N GLY A 10 7.53 -0.50 0.67
CA GLY A 10 8.93 -0.70 0.31
C GLY A 10 9.10 -2.07 -0.33
N CYS A 11 9.68 -2.13 -1.53
CA CYS A 11 9.89 -3.37 -2.26
C CYS A 11 11.39 -3.59 -2.48
N GLY A 12 11.79 -4.86 -2.52
CA GLY A 12 13.12 -5.30 -2.86
C GLY A 12 13.07 -6.55 -3.72
N GLU A 13 14.03 -6.68 -4.62
CA GLU A 13 14.19 -7.83 -5.49
C GLU A 13 15.48 -8.57 -5.15
N ALA A 14 15.42 -9.89 -5.12
CA ALA A 14 16.58 -10.76 -5.07
C ALA A 14 16.59 -11.70 -6.27
N VAL A 15 17.73 -11.79 -6.95
CA VAL A 15 17.96 -12.76 -8.03
C VAL A 15 18.81 -13.90 -7.49
N TYR A 16 18.34 -15.14 -7.65
CA TYR A 16 19.04 -16.33 -7.19
C TYR A 16 18.94 -17.45 -8.22
N LYS A 17 19.84 -18.44 -8.16
CA LYS A 17 19.81 -19.60 -9.05
C LYS A 17 19.14 -20.78 -8.38
N GLU A 18 18.24 -21.44 -9.10
CA GLU A 18 17.62 -22.70 -8.68
C GLU A 18 17.44 -23.60 -9.91
N SER A 19 17.90 -24.85 -9.81
CA SER A 19 17.91 -25.82 -10.93
C SER A 19 18.54 -25.27 -12.23
N GLY A 20 19.61 -24.48 -12.12
CA GLY A 20 20.34 -23.92 -13.26
C GLY A 20 19.67 -22.70 -13.90
N LEU A 21 18.50 -22.27 -13.42
CA LEU A 21 17.77 -21.12 -13.93
C LEU A 21 17.84 -19.95 -12.93
N ASN A 22 17.91 -18.72 -13.44
CA ASN A 22 17.74 -17.53 -12.60
C ASN A 22 16.27 -17.39 -12.21
N LYS A 23 16.01 -17.24 -10.91
CA LYS A 23 14.72 -16.90 -10.33
C LYS A 23 14.78 -15.51 -9.72
N TYR A 24 13.66 -14.82 -9.79
CA TYR A 24 13.47 -13.46 -9.30
C TYR A 24 12.47 -13.51 -8.14
N LEU A 25 12.89 -13.06 -6.97
CA LEU A 25 12.05 -12.93 -5.79
C LEU A 25 11.81 -11.45 -5.52
N LEU A 26 10.61 -10.99 -5.84
CA LEU A 26 10.14 -9.65 -5.47
C LEU A 26 9.35 -9.73 -4.17
N VAL A 27 9.77 -8.97 -3.16
CA VAL A 27 9.08 -8.86 -1.87
C VAL A 27 8.74 -7.41 -1.60
N CYS A 28 7.54 -7.16 -1.11
CA CYS A 28 7.11 -5.83 -0.67
C CYS A 28 6.61 -5.89 0.78
N ASN A 29 7.05 -4.92 1.59
CA ASN A 29 6.53 -4.65 2.92
C ASN A 29 5.57 -3.46 2.86
N TYR A 30 4.48 -3.54 3.63
CA TYR A 30 3.40 -2.56 3.66
C TYR A 30 3.21 -2.01 5.07
N GLY A 31 3.11 -0.69 5.19
CA GLY A 31 3.11 0.00 6.45
C GLY A 31 2.04 1.10 6.53
N PRO A 32 1.28 1.18 7.63
CA PRO A 32 0.99 0.14 8.62
C PRO A 32 0.61 -1.22 8.01
N GLY A 33 0.84 -2.31 8.75
CA GLY A 33 0.42 -3.65 8.34
C GLY A 33 -1.10 -3.78 8.27
N GLY A 34 -1.57 -4.68 7.42
CA GLY A 34 -2.99 -5.03 7.25
C GLY A 34 -3.20 -6.53 7.36
N ASN A 35 -4.26 -7.04 6.71
CA ASN A 35 -4.64 -8.45 6.69
C ASN A 35 -4.80 -9.03 8.10
N ILE A 36 -5.43 -8.26 8.99
CA ILE A 36 -5.75 -8.66 10.34
C ILE A 36 -7.05 -9.47 10.30
N ASP A 37 -7.05 -10.65 10.93
CA ASP A 37 -8.25 -11.49 11.00
C ASP A 37 -9.41 -10.75 11.69
N GLY A 38 -10.59 -10.79 11.09
CA GLY A 38 -11.75 -9.97 11.48
C GLY A 38 -11.57 -8.46 11.32
N GLY A 39 -10.47 -7.98 10.74
CA GLY A 39 -10.19 -6.56 10.54
C GLY A 39 -10.93 -5.97 9.32
N GLU A 40 -11.25 -4.68 9.40
CA GLU A 40 -11.85 -3.93 8.29
C GLU A 40 -10.76 -3.49 7.30
N MET A 41 -10.74 -4.09 6.10
CA MET A 41 -9.77 -3.74 5.05
C MET A 41 -9.87 -2.26 4.65
N TYR A 42 -11.09 -1.76 4.53
CA TYR A 42 -11.42 -0.40 4.18
C TYR A 42 -12.85 -0.11 4.62
N LYS A 43 -13.13 1.15 4.92
CA LYS A 43 -14.49 1.60 5.24
C LYS A 43 -15.28 1.79 3.94
N GLU A 44 -16.45 1.15 3.85
CA GLU A 44 -17.37 1.36 2.73
C GLU A 44 -17.93 2.80 2.73
N GLY A 45 -18.05 3.40 1.55
CA GLY A 45 -18.56 4.76 1.40
C GLY A 45 -18.21 5.42 0.07
N LYS A 46 -18.55 6.71 -0.05
CA LYS A 46 -18.14 7.50 -1.20
C LYS A 46 -16.61 7.67 -1.19
N PRO A 47 -15.93 7.64 -2.36
CA PRO A 47 -14.50 7.90 -2.41
C PRO A 47 -14.12 9.18 -1.67
N CYS A 48 -13.06 9.09 -0.87
CA CYS A 48 -12.50 10.20 -0.10
C CYS A 48 -13.37 10.81 1.01
N SER A 49 -14.57 10.28 1.29
CA SER A 49 -15.41 10.79 2.37
C SER A 49 -14.88 10.50 3.78
N GLY A 50 -13.79 9.73 3.89
CA GLY A 50 -13.15 9.36 5.15
C GLY A 50 -11.62 9.56 5.16
N CYS A 51 -11.09 10.42 4.30
CA CYS A 51 -9.65 10.71 4.26
C CYS A 51 -9.19 11.41 5.56
N PRO A 52 -8.01 11.06 6.12
CA PRO A 52 -7.45 11.74 7.28
C PRO A 52 -7.17 13.23 7.03
N SER A 53 -7.19 14.05 8.08
CA SER A 53 -6.78 15.45 8.01
C SER A 53 -5.36 15.61 7.47
N GLY A 54 -5.15 16.61 6.61
CA GLY A 54 -3.85 16.85 5.98
C GLY A 54 -3.52 15.89 4.84
N THR A 55 -4.46 15.04 4.43
CA THR A 55 -4.36 14.25 3.19
C THR A 55 -5.20 14.88 2.09
N CYS A 56 -4.90 14.53 0.84
CA CYS A 56 -5.67 14.98 -0.30
C CYS A 56 -6.37 13.81 -0.98
N CYS A 57 -7.48 14.10 -1.65
CA CYS A 57 -8.10 13.21 -2.61
C CYS A 57 -7.64 13.61 -4.01
N ASN A 58 -6.97 12.72 -4.74
CA ASN A 58 -6.40 12.97 -6.07
C ASN A 58 -5.18 13.93 -6.05
N GLU A 59 -5.22 15.04 -6.78
CA GLU A 59 -4.08 15.92 -6.94
C GLU A 59 -3.86 16.81 -5.71
N CYS A 60 -2.93 16.40 -4.84
CA CYS A 60 -2.55 17.15 -3.63
C CYS A 60 -2.10 18.58 -3.93
N LYS A 61 -1.37 18.78 -5.04
CA LYS A 61 -0.95 20.10 -5.52
C LYS A 61 -2.12 21.03 -5.80
N LYS A 62 -3.24 20.52 -6.33
CA LYS A 62 -4.48 21.29 -6.54
C LYS A 62 -5.27 21.49 -5.24
N SER A 63 -5.05 20.61 -4.26
CA SER A 63 -5.75 20.60 -2.97
C SER A 63 -5.02 21.41 -1.88
N GLY A 64 -3.92 22.10 -2.22
CA GLY A 64 -3.15 22.91 -1.26
C GLY A 64 -2.40 22.10 -0.20
N VAL A 65 -2.25 20.80 -0.40
CA VAL A 65 -1.49 19.90 0.46
C VAL A 65 -0.15 19.66 -0.22
N THR A 66 0.93 20.19 0.35
CA THR A 66 2.32 19.98 -0.12
C THR A 66 2.88 18.66 0.35
#